data_AF-A0A965HK53-F1
#
_entry.id   AF-A0A965HK53-F1
#
_cell.length_a   1.000
_cell.length_b   1.000
_cell.length_c   1.000
_cell.angle_alpha   90.00
_cell.angle_beta   90.00
_cell.angle_gamma   90.00
#
_symmetry.space_group_name_H-M   'P 1'
#
loop_
_entity.id
_entity.type
_entity.pdbx_description
1 polymer ?
#
loop_
_entity_poly.entity_id
_entity_poly.type
_entity_poly.pdbx_seq_one_letter_code
_entity_poly.pdbx_strand_id
1 'polypeptide(L)'
;MFRPTQAGTYGIRRNISNIGRTGAQTEIRDIIITVVGSSPSVAGSGFVTPPAGKVGQAYRQYVTRSGSGRSAADPVSFNATGLPLGLSFATAADRQMGLLTGIPTKAGTYSVNFYIANPKGYIVQNATMIIQP
;
A
#
# COMPACT_ATOMS: atom_id res chain seq x y z
N MET A 1 6.23 5.46 -26.11
CA MET A 1 6.25 4.16 -25.41
C MET A 1 4.98 4.07 -24.56
N PHE A 2 4.00 3.27 -24.98
CA PHE A 2 2.80 3.04 -24.17
C PHE A 2 3.21 2.28 -22.90
N ARG A 3 2.97 2.85 -21.73
CA ARG A 3 3.16 2.18 -20.43
C ARG A 3 1.80 2.18 -19.72
N PRO A 4 0.96 1.16 -19.94
CA PRO A 4 -0.34 1.11 -19.29
C PRO A 4 -0.16 0.87 -17.79
N THR A 5 -0.69 1.77 -16.96
CA THR A 5 -0.68 1.69 -15.49
C THR A 5 -2.05 1.35 -14.91
N GLN A 6 -3.08 1.26 -15.76
CA GLN A 6 -4.45 0.96 -15.37
C GLN A 6 -4.89 -0.36 -16.02
N ALA A 7 -5.64 -1.17 -15.27
CA ALA A 7 -6.23 -2.39 -15.79
C ALA A 7 -7.23 -2.06 -16.90
N GLY A 8 -7.16 -2.78 -18.02
CA GLY A 8 -8.03 -2.50 -19.15
C GLY A 8 -7.63 -3.26 -20.40
N THR A 9 -8.57 -3.34 -21.33
CA THR A 9 -8.34 -3.86 -22.68
C THR A 9 -8.02 -2.69 -23.60
N TYR A 10 -6.84 -2.69 -24.19
CA TYR A 10 -6.38 -1.66 -25.10
C TYR A 10 -6.35 -2.21 -26.52
N GLY A 11 -7.19 -1.67 -27.40
CA GLY A 11 -7.14 -1.93 -28.83
C GLY A 11 -6.09 -1.04 -29.49
N ILE A 12 -5.08 -1.63 -30.10
CA ILE A 12 -4.12 -0.93 -30.94
C ILE A 12 -4.49 -1.18 -32.40
N ARG A 13 -4.94 -0.13 -33.09
CA ARG A 13 -5.08 -0.14 -34.55
C ARG A 13 -3.72 0.10 -35.18
N ARG A 14 -3.21 -0.88 -35.94
CA ARG A 14 -2.05 -0.68 -36.80
C ARG A 14 -2.48 -0.65 -38.26
N ASN A 15 -2.05 0.41 -38.94
CA ASN A 15 -2.16 0.51 -40.38
C ASN A 15 -0.91 -0.09 -41.01
N ILE A 16 -1.04 -1.22 -41.69
CA ILE A 16 0.06 -1.85 -42.41
C ILE A 16 -0.11 -1.46 -43.87
N SER A 17 0.70 -0.51 -44.31
CA SER A 17 0.80 -0.12 -45.72
C SER A 17 2.00 -0.81 -46.35
N ASN A 18 1.75 -1.60 -47.39
CA ASN A 18 2.80 -2.12 -48.26
C ASN A 18 2.70 -1.41 -49.61
N ILE A 19 3.80 -0.79 -50.07
CA ILE A 19 3.85 -0.15 -51.38
C ILE A 19 4.44 -1.16 -52.35
N GLY A 20 3.56 -1.90 -53.04
CA GLY A 20 3.93 -2.81 -54.11
C GLY A 20 3.98 -2.12 -55.48
N ARG A 21 4.46 -2.83 -56.52
CA ARG A 21 4.56 -2.31 -57.90
C ARG A 21 3.21 -2.01 -58.58
N THR A 22 2.09 -2.45 -58.02
CA THR A 22 0.73 -2.29 -58.55
C THR A 22 -0.14 -1.32 -57.74
N GLY A 23 0.45 -0.55 -56.82
CA GLY A 23 -0.24 0.43 -55.97
C GLY A 23 -0.16 0.11 -54.48
N ALA A 24 -0.50 1.08 -53.64
CA ALA A 24 -0.45 0.94 -52.18
C ALA A 24 -1.59 0.03 -51.68
N GLN A 25 -1.24 -1.06 -50.99
CA GLN A 25 -2.19 -1.92 -50.29
C GLN A 25 -2.13 -1.59 -48.80
N THR A 26 -3.28 -1.30 -48.21
CA THR A 26 -3.41 -0.91 -46.81
C THR A 26 -4.30 -1.91 -46.09
N GLU A 27 -3.76 -2.57 -45.07
CA GLU A 27 -4.52 -3.48 -44.22
C GLU A 27 -4.50 -2.97 -42.78
N ILE A 28 -5.69 -2.86 -42.19
CA ILE A 28 -5.86 -2.49 -40.80
C ILE A 28 -5.95 -3.77 -39.98
N ARG A 29 -5.05 -3.92 -38.99
CA ARG A 29 -5.16 -4.99 -37.99
C ARG A 29 -5.35 -4.41 -36.60
N ASP A 30 -6.34 -4.95 -35.90
CA ASP A 30 -6.56 -4.70 -34.48
C ASP A 30 -5.72 -5.68 -33.65
N ILE A 31 -4.93 -5.13 -32.73
CA ILE A 31 -4.21 -5.90 -31.71
C ILE A 31 -4.88 -5.62 -30.37
N ILE A 32 -5.38 -6.66 -29.72
CA ILE A 32 -5.99 -6.57 -28.39
C ILE A 32 -4.92 -6.85 -27.33
N ILE A 33 -4.68 -5.89 -26.44
CA ILE A 33 -3.80 -6.07 -25.28
C ILE A 33 -4.65 -6.03 -24.02
N THR A 34 -4.68 -7.15 -23.27
CA THR A 34 -5.33 -7.21 -21.96
C THR A 34 -4.31 -6.92 -20.88
N VAL A 35 -4.48 -5.81 -20.17
CA VAL A 35 -3.71 -5.48 -18.98
C VAL A 35 -4.51 -5.93 -17.76
N VAL A 36 -4.12 -7.06 -17.20
CA VAL A 36 -4.73 -7.57 -15.97
C VAL A 36 -4.23 -6.71 -14.81
N GLY A 37 -5.13 -5.97 -14.16
CA GLY A 37 -4.80 -5.27 -12.93
C GLY A 37 -4.52 -6.27 -11.82
N SER A 38 -3.28 -6.40 -11.39
CA SER A 38 -3.01 -7.06 -10.11
C SER A 38 -3.49 -6.11 -9.01
N SER A 39 -4.53 -6.50 -8.26
CA SER A 39 -4.79 -5.85 -6.98
C SER A 39 -3.54 -5.98 -6.12
N PRO A 40 -3.05 -4.90 -5.48
CA PRO A 40 -1.91 -4.97 -4.60
C PRO A 40 -2.15 -6.05 -3.54
N SER A 41 -1.34 -7.12 -3.53
CA SER A 41 -1.56 -8.27 -2.65
C SER A 41 -0.52 -8.28 -1.53
N VAL A 42 -0.95 -7.83 -0.35
CA VAL A 42 -0.26 -8.13 0.91
C VAL A 42 -1.04 -9.26 1.59
N ALA A 43 -0.47 -10.46 1.65
CA ALA A 43 -1.10 -11.60 2.31
C ALA A 43 -1.11 -11.40 3.85
N GLY A 44 -2.25 -11.05 4.44
CA GLY A 44 -2.41 -10.81 5.88
C GLY A 44 -3.74 -10.11 6.19
N SER A 45 -4.23 -10.22 7.43
CA SER A 45 -5.52 -9.67 7.86
C SER A 45 -5.46 -8.22 8.37
N GLY A 46 -4.30 -7.55 8.28
CA GLY A 46 -4.11 -6.16 8.69
C GLY A 46 -3.04 -6.00 9.77
N PHE A 47 -3.15 -4.94 10.58
CA PHE A 47 -2.41 -4.63 11.79
C PHE A 47 -3.18 -5.01 13.06
N VAL A 48 -2.45 -5.22 14.15
CA VAL A 48 -3.00 -5.24 15.50
C VAL A 48 -3.13 -3.79 16.00
N THR A 49 -4.34 -3.39 16.41
CA THR A 49 -4.57 -2.06 17.00
C THR A 49 -3.82 -1.92 18.31
N PRO A 50 -2.97 -0.90 18.47
CA PRO A 50 -2.22 -0.70 19.71
C PRO A 50 -3.16 -0.24 20.86
N PRO A 51 -2.86 -0.60 22.12
CA PRO A 51 -3.70 -0.26 23.27
C PRO A 51 -3.73 1.25 23.56
N ALA A 52 -4.65 1.68 24.43
CA ALA A 52 -4.77 3.09 24.80
C ALA A 52 -3.49 3.64 25.46
N GLY A 53 -3.19 4.92 25.20
CA GLY A 53 -2.13 5.68 25.86
C GLY A 53 -2.68 6.64 26.94
N LYS A 54 -1.79 7.33 27.65
CA LYS A 54 -2.12 8.37 28.64
C LYS A 54 -1.33 9.66 28.38
N VAL A 55 -1.92 10.81 28.66
CA VAL A 55 -1.23 12.09 28.53
C VAL A 55 -0.03 12.14 29.48
N GLY A 56 1.09 12.66 28.98
CA GLY A 56 2.32 12.83 29.78
C GLY A 56 3.06 11.54 30.11
N GLN A 57 2.54 10.37 29.71
CA GLN A 57 3.20 9.09 29.94
C GLN A 57 3.94 8.61 28.70
N ALA A 58 5.14 8.07 28.91
CA ALA A 58 5.89 7.43 27.84
C ALA A 58 5.09 6.26 27.28
N TYR A 59 4.93 6.25 25.96
CA TYR A 59 4.25 5.22 25.22
C TYR A 59 5.26 4.52 24.32
N ARG A 60 5.26 3.18 24.32
CA ARG A 60 6.14 2.36 23.48
C ARG A 60 5.47 1.04 23.16
N GLN A 61 4.92 0.91 21.96
CA GLN A 61 4.22 -0.31 21.53
C GLN A 61 4.64 -0.74 20.13
N TYR A 62 4.82 -2.04 19.95
CA TYR A 62 5.00 -2.62 18.62
C TYR A 62 3.65 -2.79 17.94
N VAL A 63 3.60 -2.45 16.66
CA VAL A 63 2.45 -2.67 15.79
C VAL A 63 2.85 -3.73 14.77
N THR A 64 2.19 -4.88 14.85
CA THR A 64 2.53 -6.06 14.02
C THR A 64 1.46 -6.33 12.98
N ARG A 65 1.85 -6.94 11.86
CA ARG A 65 0.90 -7.52 10.92
C ARG A 65 0.20 -8.75 11.52
N SER A 66 -1.12 -8.78 11.44
CA SER A 66 -2.00 -9.91 11.75
C SER A 66 -2.11 -10.87 10.55
N GLY A 67 -2.24 -12.18 10.81
CA GLY A 67 -2.50 -13.21 9.80
C GLY A 67 -1.42 -14.29 9.63
N SER A 68 -1.82 -15.44 9.09
CA SER A 68 -1.04 -16.68 8.97
C SER A 68 0.00 -16.70 7.84
N GLY A 69 0.00 -15.71 6.94
CA GLY A 69 0.88 -15.64 5.78
C GLY A 69 2.23 -14.98 6.03
N ARG A 70 2.88 -15.19 7.20
CA ARG A 70 4.26 -14.71 7.46
C ARG A 70 5.24 -15.47 6.55
N SER A 71 5.20 -15.15 5.27
CA SER A 71 6.23 -15.55 4.33
C SER A 71 7.26 -14.44 4.31
N ALA A 72 8.54 -14.80 4.35
CA ALA A 72 9.70 -13.90 4.27
C ALA A 72 9.80 -13.11 2.93
N ALA A 73 8.71 -13.06 2.17
CA ALA A 73 8.47 -12.08 1.10
C ALA A 73 7.97 -10.72 1.64
N ASP A 74 8.24 -10.48 2.93
CA ASP A 74 8.45 -9.26 3.69
C ASP A 74 7.60 -8.02 3.36
N PRO A 75 6.90 -7.46 4.36
CA PRO A 75 6.56 -6.05 4.31
C PRO A 75 7.85 -5.22 4.31
N VAL A 76 8.08 -4.47 3.23
CA VAL A 76 9.27 -3.64 3.02
C VAL A 76 9.17 -2.33 3.78
N SER A 77 7.95 -1.86 4.06
CA SER A 77 7.75 -0.62 4.78
C SER A 77 6.46 -0.62 5.59
N PHE A 78 6.56 0.04 6.75
CA PHE A 78 5.44 0.38 7.61
C PHE A 78 5.35 1.89 7.72
N ASN A 79 4.13 2.42 7.76
CA ASN A 79 3.90 3.83 8.04
C ASN A 79 2.62 4.03 8.84
N ALA A 80 2.49 5.18 9.49
CA ALA A 80 1.27 5.58 10.18
C ALA A 80 0.99 7.08 10.00
N THR A 81 -0.28 7.45 9.83
CA THR A 81 -0.74 8.85 9.78
C THR A 81 -1.92 9.04 10.73
N GLY A 82 -2.21 10.29 11.12
CA GLY A 82 -3.27 10.61 12.08
C GLY A 82 -2.92 10.30 13.54
N LEU A 83 -1.63 10.18 13.86
CA LEU A 83 -1.14 9.90 15.21
C LEU A 83 -1.52 11.03 16.19
N PRO A 84 -1.82 10.69 17.47
CA PRO A 84 -1.91 11.66 18.54
C PRO A 84 -0.65 12.53 18.64
N LEU A 85 -0.81 13.81 18.98
CA LEU A 85 0.33 14.72 19.19
C LEU A 85 1.27 14.16 20.25
N GLY A 86 2.58 14.23 19.96
CA GLY A 86 3.64 13.71 20.84
C GLY A 86 3.95 12.23 20.64
N LEU A 87 3.21 11.53 19.78
CA LEU A 87 3.57 10.19 19.30
C LEU A 87 4.24 10.25 17.93
N SER A 88 5.09 9.26 17.67
CA SER A 88 5.80 9.06 16.43
C SER A 88 5.78 7.57 16.08
N PHE A 89 5.89 7.28 14.79
CA PHE A 89 5.94 5.93 14.29
C PHE A 89 7.25 5.70 13.53
N ALA A 90 7.91 4.59 13.82
CA ALA A 90 9.12 4.16 13.15
C ALA A 90 8.94 2.73 12.64
N THR A 91 9.64 2.39 11.55
CA THR A 91 9.76 1.00 11.12
C THR A 91 10.89 0.34 11.91
N ALA A 92 10.59 -0.75 12.62
CA ALA A 92 11.58 -1.65 13.18
C ALA A 92 11.95 -2.69 12.11
N ALA A 93 12.90 -2.31 11.24
CA ALA A 93 13.29 -3.09 10.06
C ALA A 93 13.82 -4.49 10.40
N ASP A 94 14.50 -4.62 11.54
CA ASP A 94 15.02 -5.89 12.08
C ASP A 94 13.91 -6.89 12.46
N ARG A 95 12.70 -6.39 12.71
CA ARG A 95 11.56 -7.20 13.18
C ARG A 95 10.38 -7.22 12.21
N GLN A 96 10.46 -6.45 11.13
CA GLN A 96 9.34 -6.22 10.21
C GLN A 96 8.06 -5.81 10.95
N MET A 97 8.21 -4.82 11.83
CA MET A 97 7.14 -4.29 12.66
C MET A 97 7.16 -2.76 12.63
N GLY A 98 6.02 -2.16 12.92
CA GLY A 98 5.94 -0.78 13.33
C GLY A 98 6.29 -0.61 14.80
N LEU A 99 6.86 0.52 15.18
CA LEU A 99 7.10 0.92 16.55
C LEU A 99 6.50 2.30 16.79
N LEU A 100 5.48 2.36 17.65
CA LEU A 100 4.87 3.61 18.11
C LEU A 100 5.58 4.05 19.39
N THR A 101 6.15 5.25 19.41
CA THR A 101 6.87 5.80 20.58
C THR A 101 6.54 7.26 20.81
N GLY A 102 6.68 7.72 22.05
CA GLY A 102 6.63 9.15 22.39
C GLY A 102 5.86 9.41 23.68
N ILE A 103 5.45 10.66 23.86
CA ILE A 103 4.68 11.11 25.03
C ILE A 103 3.44 11.85 24.51
N PRO A 104 2.25 11.23 24.53
CA PRO A 104 1.02 11.89 24.10
C PRO A 104 0.77 13.17 24.90
N THR A 105 0.40 14.26 24.23
CA THR A 105 0.18 15.56 24.89
C THR A 105 -1.28 15.95 25.05
N LYS A 106 -2.19 15.24 24.39
CA LYS A 106 -3.63 15.56 24.42
C LYS A 106 -4.46 14.29 24.47
N ALA A 107 -5.41 14.25 25.41
CA ALA A 107 -6.40 13.20 25.52
C ALA A 107 -7.42 13.28 24.37
N GLY A 108 -7.94 12.14 23.96
CA GLY A 108 -8.95 12.05 22.90
C GLY A 108 -8.92 10.73 22.15
N THR A 109 -9.83 10.65 21.18
CA THR A 109 -9.93 9.52 20.27
C THR A 109 -9.41 9.93 18.90
N TYR A 110 -8.45 9.17 18.38
CA TYR A 110 -7.74 9.47 17.15
C TYR A 110 -7.98 8.36 16.12
N SER A 111 -8.25 8.76 14.89
CA SER A 111 -8.35 7.84 13.76
C SER A 111 -6.98 7.73 13.10
N VAL A 112 -6.32 6.60 13.29
CA VAL A 112 -4.95 6.34 12.82
C VAL A 112 -5.02 5.43 11.61
N ASN A 113 -4.37 5.83 10.52
CA ASN A 113 -4.21 4.95 9.35
C ASN A 113 -2.83 4.32 9.39
N PHE A 114 -2.80 3.00 9.41
CA PHE A 114 -1.57 2.22 9.31
C PHE A 114 -1.41 1.66 7.88
N TYR A 115 -0.19 1.71 7.36
CA TYR A 115 0.15 1.32 5.99
C TYR A 115 1.20 0.21 6.01
N ILE A 116 0.97 -0.86 5.27
CA ILE A 116 1.98 -1.90 4.99
C ILE A 116 2.16 -1.96 3.49
N ALA A 117 3.40 -1.92 3.02
CA ALA A 117 3.70 -2.09 1.61
C ALA A 117 4.83 -3.09 1.36
N ASN A 118 4.77 -3.75 0.21
CA ASN A 118 5.82 -4.54 -0.41
C ASN A 118 5.85 -4.22 -1.92
N PRO A 119 6.80 -4.78 -2.69
CA PRO A 119 6.90 -4.49 -4.13
C PRO A 119 5.68 -4.94 -4.95
N LYS A 120 4.84 -5.82 -4.38
CA LYS A 120 3.63 -6.36 -5.02
C LYS A 120 2.38 -5.56 -4.64
N GLY A 121 2.46 -4.63 -3.69
CA GLY A 121 1.30 -3.85 -3.27
C GLY A 121 1.36 -3.27 -1.86
N TYR A 122 0.27 -2.59 -1.48
CA TYR A 122 0.09 -2.06 -0.14
C TYR A 122 -1.33 -2.33 0.39
N ILE A 123 -1.47 -2.33 1.71
CA ILE A 123 -2.75 -2.28 2.42
C ILE A 123 -2.77 -1.09 3.38
N VAL A 124 -3.96 -0.54 3.59
CA VAL A 124 -4.22 0.51 4.58
C VAL A 124 -5.26 0.00 5.55
N GLN A 125 -5.02 0.17 6.84
CA GLN A 125 -6.01 -0.12 7.86
C GLN A 125 -6.23 1.10 8.75
N ASN A 126 -7.49 1.47 8.90
CA ASN A 126 -7.90 2.43 9.90
C ASN A 126 -8.05 1.76 11.27
N ALA A 127 -7.52 2.40 12.30
CA ALA A 127 -7.63 1.96 13.68
C ALA A 127 -7.94 3.14 14.60
N THR A 128 -8.73 2.88 15.64
CA THR A 128 -9.04 3.87 16.66
C THR A 128 -8.02 3.79 17.78
N MET A 129 -7.35 4.90 18.09
CA MET A 129 -6.45 5.02 19.22
C MET A 129 -7.03 5.97 20.27
N ILE A 130 -7.03 5.56 21.53
CA ILE A 130 -7.53 6.35 22.65
C ILE A 130 -6.35 6.84 23.47
N ILE A 131 -6.29 8.15 23.73
CA ILE A 131 -5.42 8.75 24.74
C ILE A 131 -6.30 9.17 25.90
N GLN A 132 -6.09 8.52 27.04
CA GLN A 132 -6.73 8.87 28.30
C GLN A 132 -6.06 10.11 28.89
N PRO A 133 -6.78 10.86 29.75
CA PRO A 133 -6.19 11.90 30.58
C PRO A 133 -4.98 11.39 31.38
#